data_AF-A0A140KZ81-F1
#
_entry.id   AF-A0A140KZ81-F1
#
_cell.length_a   1.000
_cell.length_b   1.000
_cell.length_c   1.000
_cell.angle_alpha   90.00
_cell.angle_beta   90.00
_cell.angle_gamma   90.00
#
_symmetry.space_group_name_H-M   'P 1'
#
loop_
_entity.id
_entity.type
_entity.pdbx_description
1 polymer ?
#
loop_
_entity_poly.entity_id
_entity_poly.type
_entity_poly.pdbx_seq_one_letter_code
_entity_poly.pdbx_strand_id
1 'polypeptide(L)'
;MRRKTAITLGFIILASIVFIYIFAKSTSQKLIKLDFIKENLSETPLPNLIYQNTKDIIRENSLDGITQIFYSIVADSDEQIYSYLIINGRYYDLGKVSYDAIHLEDYFLYPTHITSENTVYKWMTLLGANYSRSNYIMIKNGIPYLIMSIDGNTFEQDIDNDGEIETVSTYGTAAETIIYEWDIANKGISFANLNKALNSLSVVFLSGKNQFEAYIQNVKGKYTSILYKYEKGMLYPEK
;
A
#
# COMPACT_ATOMS: atom_id res chain seq x y z
N MET A 1 -50.88 -12.07 -66.55
CA MET A 1 -51.53 -12.29 -65.24
C MET A 1 -50.46 -12.18 -64.15
N ARG A 2 -50.51 -11.15 -63.30
CA ARG A 2 -49.55 -10.90 -62.20
C ARG A 2 -49.72 -11.92 -61.08
N ARG A 3 -48.63 -12.46 -60.53
CA ARG A 3 -48.51 -12.75 -59.08
C ARG A 3 -47.05 -12.71 -58.65
N LYS A 4 -46.81 -11.85 -57.66
CA LYS A 4 -45.56 -11.67 -56.92
C LYS A 4 -45.39 -12.83 -55.95
N THR A 5 -44.15 -13.27 -55.75
CA THR A 5 -43.72 -13.94 -54.51
C THR A 5 -42.36 -13.37 -54.13
N ALA A 6 -42.41 -12.22 -53.46
CA ALA A 6 -41.39 -11.85 -52.50
C ALA A 6 -41.77 -12.55 -51.19
N ILE A 7 -40.83 -13.23 -50.55
CA ILE A 7 -40.67 -13.45 -49.09
C ILE A 7 -39.59 -14.52 -48.97
N THR A 8 -38.35 -14.11 -48.71
CA THR A 8 -37.34 -14.86 -47.93
C THR A 8 -36.10 -13.98 -47.65
N LEU A 9 -36.31 -12.71 -47.28
CA LEU A 9 -35.23 -11.83 -46.80
C LEU A 9 -35.41 -11.38 -45.34
N GLY A 10 -36.46 -11.85 -44.65
CA GLY A 10 -36.80 -11.40 -43.29
C GLY A 10 -36.24 -12.25 -42.15
N PHE A 11 -35.75 -13.47 -42.40
CA PHE A 11 -35.36 -14.40 -41.33
C PHE A 11 -33.86 -14.38 -40.98
N ILE A 12 -32.99 -13.93 -41.88
CA ILE A 12 -31.54 -13.90 -41.65
C ILE A 12 -31.12 -12.68 -40.81
N ILE A 13 -31.88 -11.58 -40.89
CA ILE A 13 -31.59 -10.34 -40.13
C ILE A 13 -32.03 -10.48 -38.66
N LEU A 14 -33.09 -11.25 -38.36
CA LEU A 14 -33.56 -11.41 -36.97
C LEU A 14 -32.62 -12.29 -36.13
N ALA A 15 -32.04 -13.34 -36.72
CA ALA A 15 -31.09 -14.22 -36.03
C ALA A 15 -29.76 -13.51 -35.69
N SER A 16 -29.32 -12.58 -36.55
CA SER A 16 -28.09 -11.80 -36.33
C SER A 16 -28.27 -10.69 -35.27
N ILE A 17 -29.45 -10.06 -35.19
CA ILE A 17 -29.75 -9.08 -34.13
C ILE A 17 -29.87 -9.74 -32.76
N VAL A 18 -30.43 -10.95 -32.67
CA VAL A 18 -30.52 -11.71 -31.40
C VAL A 18 -29.13 -12.19 -30.95
N PHE A 19 -28.24 -12.57 -31.86
CA PHE A 19 -26.87 -12.97 -31.52
C PHE A 19 -26.04 -11.78 -31.00
N ILE A 20 -26.23 -10.57 -31.56
CA ILE A 20 -25.59 -9.34 -31.05
C ILE A 20 -26.11 -8.99 -29.66
N TYR A 21 -27.40 -9.18 -29.38
CA TYR A 21 -27.97 -8.89 -28.06
C TYR A 21 -27.54 -9.88 -26.96
N ILE A 22 -27.29 -11.15 -27.31
CA ILE A 22 -26.80 -12.16 -26.36
C ILE A 22 -25.31 -11.96 -26.05
N PHE A 23 -24.50 -11.48 -27.01
CA PHE A 23 -23.10 -11.10 -26.75
C PHE A 23 -22.94 -9.72 -26.09
N ALA A 24 -23.87 -8.79 -26.28
CA ALA A 24 -23.87 -7.48 -25.60
C ALA A 24 -24.25 -7.57 -24.11
N LYS A 25 -24.70 -8.74 -23.63
CA LYS A 25 -24.86 -9.03 -22.21
C LYS A 25 -23.60 -9.65 -21.59
N SER A 26 -22.43 -9.44 -22.22
CA SER A 26 -21.17 -9.37 -21.49
C SER A 26 -21.34 -8.25 -20.46
N THR A 27 -21.49 -8.61 -19.19
CA THR A 27 -21.48 -7.71 -18.04
C THR A 27 -20.43 -6.64 -18.31
N SER A 28 -20.83 -5.38 -18.56
CA SER A 28 -19.88 -4.29 -18.68
C SER A 28 -19.33 -4.11 -17.28
N GLN A 29 -18.25 -4.82 -17.02
CA GLN A 29 -17.55 -4.86 -15.77
C GLN A 29 -17.11 -3.41 -15.51
N LYS A 30 -17.79 -2.75 -14.57
CA LYS A 30 -17.82 -1.29 -14.46
C LYS A 30 -16.42 -0.82 -14.07
N LEU A 31 -15.86 0.07 -14.88
CA LEU A 31 -14.66 0.83 -14.53
C LEU A 31 -14.92 1.66 -13.26
N ILE A 32 -14.01 1.60 -12.29
CA ILE A 32 -14.18 2.29 -11.01
C ILE A 32 -13.10 3.35 -10.88
N LYS A 33 -13.51 4.62 -10.80
CA LYS A 33 -12.61 5.73 -10.48
C LYS A 33 -12.34 5.76 -8.98
N LEU A 34 -11.09 5.90 -8.60
CA LEU A 34 -10.70 6.08 -7.21
C LEU A 34 -10.83 7.54 -6.80
N ASP A 35 -11.38 7.76 -5.61
CA ASP A 35 -11.50 9.08 -5.00
C ASP A 35 -10.28 9.34 -4.12
N PHE A 36 -9.22 9.89 -4.74
CA PHE A 36 -7.98 10.22 -4.05
C PHE A 36 -8.15 11.43 -3.12
N ILE A 37 -7.68 11.28 -1.89
CA ILE A 37 -7.50 12.35 -0.93
C ILE A 37 -6.05 12.80 -1.01
N LYS A 38 -5.82 14.11 -1.08
CA LYS A 38 -4.47 14.70 -1.14
C LYS A 38 -4.08 15.28 0.21
N GLU A 39 -2.86 15.01 0.62
CA GLU A 39 -2.25 15.55 1.83
C GLU A 39 -0.81 16.00 1.54
N ASN A 40 -0.27 16.85 2.40
CA ASN A 40 1.14 17.21 2.36
C ASN A 40 1.94 16.21 3.19
N LEU A 41 3.12 15.87 2.72
CA LEU A 41 4.11 15.14 3.50
C LEU A 41 4.51 15.96 4.72
N SER A 42 4.80 15.25 5.82
CA SER A 42 5.31 15.88 7.03
C SER A 42 6.73 16.40 6.81
N GLU A 43 7.11 17.41 7.59
CA GLU A 43 8.49 17.90 7.67
C GLU A 43 8.95 17.91 9.14
N THR A 44 8.53 16.89 9.89
CA THR A 44 8.83 16.80 11.32
C THR A 44 10.18 16.10 11.51
N PRO A 45 11.21 16.77 12.06
CA PRO A 45 12.47 16.09 12.36
C PRO A 45 12.22 15.01 13.42
N LEU A 46 12.91 13.88 13.31
CA LEU A 46 12.84 12.87 14.36
C LEU A 46 13.35 13.46 15.68
N PRO A 47 12.73 13.11 16.82
CA PRO A 47 13.17 13.59 18.12
C PRO A 47 14.59 13.11 18.40
N ASN A 48 15.39 13.95 19.06
CA ASN A 48 16.67 13.51 19.58
C ASN A 48 16.45 12.48 20.68
N LEU A 49 17.36 11.51 20.75
CA LEU A 49 17.41 10.58 21.86
C LEU A 49 17.81 11.32 23.14
N ILE A 50 16.87 11.52 24.06
CA ILE A 50 17.15 12.10 25.37
C ILE A 50 17.36 10.94 26.35
N TYR A 51 18.62 10.72 26.76
CA TYR A 51 19.07 9.89 27.88
C TYR A 51 18.28 8.59 28.11
N GLN A 52 18.93 7.44 27.88
CA GLN A 52 18.28 6.15 28.07
C GLN A 52 19.01 5.33 29.11
N ASN A 53 18.24 4.81 30.06
CA ASN A 53 18.68 3.78 30.99
C ASN A 53 18.72 2.44 30.22
N THR A 54 19.55 2.40 29.17
CA THR A 54 19.73 1.25 28.29
C THR A 54 20.22 0.09 29.14
N LYS A 55 19.49 -1.02 29.08
CA LYS A 55 19.88 -2.26 29.74
C LYS A 55 20.91 -2.97 28.87
N ASP A 56 20.49 -3.34 27.67
CA ASP A 56 21.29 -4.10 26.72
C ASP A 56 21.14 -3.52 25.32
N ILE A 57 22.26 -3.42 24.59
CA ILE A 57 22.25 -3.30 23.13
C ILE A 57 22.07 -4.71 22.57
N ILE A 58 21.03 -4.89 21.77
CA ILE A 58 20.60 -6.21 21.30
C ILE A 58 21.09 -6.43 19.86
N ARG A 59 20.98 -5.40 19.02
CA ARG A 59 21.41 -5.49 17.63
C ARG A 59 21.78 -4.14 17.06
N GLU A 60 22.67 -4.17 16.08
CA GLU A 60 23.08 -3.03 15.28
C GLU A 60 22.91 -3.38 13.80
N ASN A 61 22.44 -2.40 13.02
CA ASN A 61 22.41 -2.45 11.57
C ASN A 61 22.98 -1.13 11.02
N SER A 62 23.91 -1.20 10.07
CA SER A 62 24.52 -0.02 9.47
C SER A 62 24.32 -0.02 7.96
N LEU A 63 23.83 1.10 7.43
CA LEU A 63 23.50 1.29 6.02
C LEU A 63 23.64 2.76 5.64
N ASP A 64 24.33 3.07 4.53
CA ASP A 64 24.44 4.42 3.98
C ASP A 64 24.90 5.50 4.98
N GLY A 65 25.82 5.12 5.89
CA GLY A 65 26.32 6.02 6.95
C GLY A 65 25.32 6.27 8.09
N ILE A 66 24.23 5.52 8.13
CA ILE A 66 23.23 5.49 9.20
C ILE A 66 23.45 4.20 10.00
N THR A 67 23.56 4.31 11.31
CA THR A 67 23.59 3.14 12.21
C THR A 67 22.30 3.09 13.00
N GLN A 68 21.49 2.06 12.81
CA GLN A 68 20.32 1.77 13.64
C GLN A 68 20.72 0.83 14.78
N ILE A 69 20.32 1.20 16.00
CA ILE A 69 20.54 0.39 17.20
C ILE A 69 19.19 -0.10 17.72
N PHE A 70 19.14 -1.37 18.13
CA PHE A 70 18.03 -1.98 18.86
C PHE A 70 18.48 -2.27 20.28
N TYR A 71 17.64 -1.91 21.26
CA TYR A 71 18.00 -2.01 22.66
C TYR A 71 16.76 -2.22 23.55
N SER A 72 17.01 -2.71 24.77
CA SER A 72 16.02 -2.78 25.85
C SER A 72 16.30 -1.73 26.92
N ILE A 73 15.28 -1.34 27.67
CA ILE A 73 15.38 -0.34 28.75
C ILE A 73 15.28 -1.05 30.10
N VAL A 74 16.10 -0.65 31.08
CA VAL A 74 16.15 -1.28 32.42
C VAL A 74 14.81 -1.24 33.15
N ALA A 75 14.03 -0.17 32.95
CA ALA A 75 12.76 0.06 33.62
C ALA A 75 11.57 -0.70 33.00
N ASP A 76 11.77 -1.36 31.86
CA ASP A 76 10.71 -2.08 31.16
C ASP A 76 10.74 -3.56 31.55
N SER A 77 9.71 -4.02 32.29
CA SER A 77 9.57 -5.41 32.70
C SER A 77 9.13 -6.34 31.58
N ASP A 78 8.63 -5.78 30.48
CA ASP A 78 7.90 -6.52 29.44
C ASP A 78 8.80 -6.85 28.23
N GLU A 79 10.12 -6.71 28.38
CA GLU A 79 11.14 -7.02 27.37
C GLU A 79 10.90 -6.35 26.00
N GLN A 80 10.28 -5.17 25.99
CA GLN A 80 10.01 -4.42 24.76
C GLN A 80 11.31 -3.93 24.11
N ILE A 81 11.30 -3.87 22.78
CA ILE A 81 12.44 -3.44 21.99
C ILE A 81 12.20 -2.04 21.45
N TYR A 82 13.20 -1.19 21.67
CA TYR A 82 13.23 0.18 21.19
C TYR A 82 14.36 0.34 20.18
N SER A 83 14.32 1.42 19.40
CA SER A 83 15.35 1.71 18.41
C SER A 83 15.69 3.19 18.31
N TYR A 84 16.93 3.48 17.94
CA TYR A 84 17.37 4.82 17.56
C TYR A 84 18.33 4.75 16.37
N LEU A 85 18.48 5.87 15.67
CA LEU A 85 19.44 6.06 14.59
C LEU A 85 20.63 6.89 15.05
N ILE A 86 21.81 6.57 14.57
CA ILE A 86 23.02 7.38 14.66
C ILE A 86 23.33 7.90 13.26
N ILE A 87 23.30 9.22 13.08
CA ILE A 87 23.62 9.90 11.83
C ILE A 87 24.56 11.05 12.16
N ASN A 88 25.75 11.07 11.57
CA ASN A 88 26.78 12.09 11.84
C ASN A 88 27.05 12.31 13.34
N GLY A 89 27.06 11.22 14.12
CA GLY A 89 27.28 11.25 15.57
C GLY A 89 26.12 11.81 16.41
N ARG A 90 24.95 12.05 15.80
CA ARG A 90 23.71 12.45 16.50
C ARG A 90 22.77 11.27 16.61
N TYR A 91 22.01 11.23 17.69
CA TYR A 91 21.14 10.12 18.07
C TYR A 91 19.67 10.53 17.93
N TYR A 92 18.90 9.79 17.15
CA TYR A 92 17.49 10.08 16.83
C TYR A 92 16.60 8.93 17.27
N ASP A 93 15.61 9.22 18.12
CA ASP A 93 14.72 8.22 18.69
C ASP A 93 13.68 7.75 17.66
N LEU A 94 13.56 6.43 17.49
CA LEU A 94 12.50 5.78 16.71
C LEU A 94 11.39 5.23 17.60
N GLY A 95 11.57 5.30 18.92
CA GLY A 95 10.65 4.78 19.92
C GLY A 95 10.64 3.25 19.96
N LYS A 96 9.50 2.71 20.39
CA LYS A 96 9.28 1.27 20.44
C LYS A 96 9.08 0.70 19.04
N VAL A 97 9.77 -0.40 18.73
CA VAL A 97 9.73 -1.04 17.42
C VAL A 97 9.17 -2.46 17.46
N SER A 98 9.37 -3.21 18.55
CA SER A 98 8.89 -4.59 18.69
C SER A 98 8.55 -4.92 20.16
N TYR A 99 7.80 -6.00 20.36
CA TYR A 99 7.49 -6.57 21.68
C TYR A 99 8.50 -7.63 22.12
N ASP A 100 9.34 -8.12 21.21
CA ASP A 100 10.40 -9.08 21.50
C ASP A 100 11.61 -8.89 20.56
N ALA A 101 12.71 -9.57 20.88
CA ALA A 101 13.96 -9.52 20.13
C ALA A 101 14.02 -10.52 18.95
N ILE A 102 12.88 -11.10 18.55
CA ILE A 102 12.82 -12.10 17.47
C ILE A 102 12.64 -11.37 16.14
N HIS A 103 13.34 -11.84 15.09
CA HIS A 103 13.26 -11.30 13.73
C HIS A 103 13.46 -9.78 13.62
N LEU A 104 14.41 -9.22 14.40
CA LEU A 104 14.68 -7.78 14.38
C LEU A 104 15.05 -7.22 13.00
N GLU A 105 15.54 -8.08 12.09
CA GLU A 105 15.78 -7.75 10.68
C GLU A 105 14.54 -7.18 9.96
N ASP A 106 13.32 -7.57 10.36
CA ASP A 106 12.07 -7.08 9.76
C ASP A 106 11.79 -5.61 10.08
N TYR A 107 12.45 -5.07 11.11
CA TYR A 107 12.31 -3.68 11.57
C TYR A 107 13.52 -2.81 11.22
N PHE A 108 14.45 -3.34 10.41
CA PHE A 108 15.59 -2.56 9.94
C PHE A 108 15.13 -1.37 9.09
N LEU A 109 15.87 -0.29 9.18
CA LEU A 109 15.78 0.82 8.25
C LEU A 109 16.41 0.39 6.91
N TYR A 110 15.68 0.57 5.81
CA TYR A 110 16.17 0.30 4.45
C TYR A 110 15.73 1.39 3.47
N PRO A 111 16.50 1.64 2.40
CA PRO A 111 16.11 2.55 1.33
C PRO A 111 14.94 1.96 0.54
N THR A 112 14.00 2.81 0.16
CA THR A 112 12.92 2.46 -0.76
C THR A 112 13.26 2.93 -2.17
N HIS A 113 12.43 2.54 -3.13
CA HIS A 113 12.53 2.98 -4.52
C HIS A 113 11.49 4.04 -4.89
N ILE A 114 10.80 4.65 -3.90
CA ILE A 114 9.69 5.60 -4.10
C ILE A 114 10.05 6.75 -5.06
N THR A 115 11.30 7.20 -5.06
CA THR A 115 11.80 8.19 -6.01
C THR A 115 13.27 7.94 -6.33
N SER A 116 13.69 8.35 -7.53
CA SER A 116 15.09 8.27 -7.97
C SER A 116 15.93 9.48 -7.57
N GLU A 117 15.32 10.60 -7.17
CA GLU A 117 16.02 11.85 -6.90
C GLU A 117 16.58 11.93 -5.48
N ASN A 118 15.84 11.39 -4.50
CA ASN A 118 16.20 11.46 -3.09
C ASN A 118 15.91 10.12 -2.41
N THR A 119 16.86 9.59 -1.64
CA THR A 119 16.61 8.35 -0.91
C THR A 119 15.56 8.58 0.18
N VAL A 120 14.44 7.88 0.06
CA VAL A 120 13.45 7.70 1.13
C VAL A 120 13.82 6.41 1.86
N TYR A 121 13.91 6.45 3.18
CA TYR A 121 14.14 5.25 3.99
C TYR A 121 12.85 4.86 4.70
N LYS A 122 12.66 3.55 4.88
CA LYS A 122 11.52 2.96 5.57
C LYS A 122 11.99 2.07 6.71
N TRP A 123 11.26 2.10 7.82
CA TRP A 123 11.30 1.05 8.84
C TRP A 123 9.88 0.75 9.30
N MET A 124 9.70 -0.42 9.90
CA MET A 124 8.42 -0.84 10.45
C MET A 124 8.44 -0.79 11.97
N THR A 125 7.30 -0.52 12.58
CA THR A 125 7.07 -0.67 14.02
C THR A 125 5.86 -1.55 14.28
N LEU A 126 5.93 -2.40 15.30
CA LEU A 126 4.83 -3.24 15.74
C LEU A 126 4.03 -2.53 16.84
N LEU A 127 2.74 -2.30 16.58
CA LEU A 127 1.82 -1.59 17.46
C LEU A 127 0.75 -2.52 18.08
N GLY A 128 0.72 -3.79 17.68
CA GLY A 128 -0.09 -4.86 18.24
C GLY A 128 0.18 -6.17 17.50
N ALA A 129 -0.38 -7.29 17.99
CA ALA A 129 -0.07 -8.64 17.47
C ALA A 129 -0.24 -8.80 15.94
N ASN A 130 -1.16 -8.05 15.33
CA ASN A 130 -1.41 -8.07 13.88
C ASN A 130 -1.51 -6.65 13.29
N TYR A 131 -0.82 -5.68 13.90
CA TYR A 131 -0.88 -4.29 13.46
C TYR A 131 0.50 -3.67 13.52
N SER A 132 1.02 -3.36 12.33
CA SER A 132 2.28 -2.69 12.11
C SER A 132 2.02 -1.28 11.56
N ARG A 133 3.06 -0.45 11.63
CA ARG A 133 3.10 0.85 10.99
C ARG A 133 4.42 0.99 10.26
N SER A 134 4.35 1.36 9.00
CA SER A 134 5.49 1.66 8.15
C SER A 134 5.78 3.15 8.22
N ASN A 135 7.00 3.52 8.59
CA ASN A 135 7.41 4.91 8.77
C ASN A 135 8.46 5.26 7.73
N TYR A 136 8.31 6.43 7.11
CA TYR A 136 9.14 6.89 6.00
C TYR A 136 9.86 8.16 6.39
N ILE A 137 11.17 8.20 6.18
CA ILE A 137 12.01 9.38 6.44
C ILE A 137 12.81 9.79 5.21
N MET A 138 13.15 11.07 5.18
CA MET A 138 14.20 11.60 4.30
C MET A 138 15.27 12.27 5.17
N ILE A 139 16.53 12.12 4.80
CA ILE A 139 17.64 12.75 5.50
C ILE A 139 18.04 14.02 4.75
N LYS A 140 17.87 15.18 5.40
CA LYS A 140 18.22 16.50 4.86
C LYS A 140 19.31 17.09 5.72
N ASN A 141 20.49 17.37 5.14
CA ASN A 141 21.64 17.93 5.87
C ASN A 141 22.01 17.15 7.15
N GLY A 142 21.95 15.81 7.08
CA GLY A 142 22.25 14.92 8.22
C GLY A 142 21.18 14.86 9.31
N ILE A 143 19.99 15.43 9.07
CA ILE A 143 18.84 15.36 9.98
C ILE A 143 17.74 14.49 9.33
N PRO A 144 17.28 13.41 9.97
CA PRO A 144 16.16 12.62 9.49
C PRO A 144 14.83 13.32 9.78
N TYR A 145 14.00 13.46 8.76
CA TYR A 145 12.65 14.00 8.83
C TYR A 145 11.65 12.89 8.54
N LEU A 146 10.71 12.65 9.47
CA LEU A 146 9.55 11.82 9.20
C LEU A 146 8.69 12.54 8.17
N ILE A 147 8.46 11.86 7.04
CA ILE A 147 7.64 12.40 5.93
C ILE A 147 6.26 11.76 5.88
N MET A 148 6.13 10.49 6.30
CA MET A 148 4.85 9.78 6.34
C MET A 148 4.91 8.60 7.31
N SER A 149 3.78 8.30 7.94
CA SER A 149 3.54 7.05 8.65
C SER A 149 2.29 6.41 8.08
N ILE A 150 2.41 5.19 7.58
CA ILE A 150 1.32 4.43 6.96
C ILE A 150 1.01 3.22 7.83
N ASP A 151 -0.24 3.10 8.22
CA ASP A 151 -0.73 1.96 8.99
C ASP A 151 -0.79 0.72 8.11
N GLY A 152 -0.30 -0.40 8.64
CA GLY A 152 -0.27 -1.69 7.96
C GLY A 152 1.07 -2.05 7.32
N ASN A 153 1.06 -3.25 6.73
CA ASN A 153 2.17 -3.73 5.93
C ASN A 153 2.11 -3.05 4.57
N THR A 154 3.21 -2.44 4.18
CA THR A 154 3.29 -1.67 2.94
C THR A 154 4.21 -2.33 1.91
N PHE A 155 3.79 -2.24 0.64
CA PHE A 155 4.54 -2.69 -0.53
C PHE A 155 4.75 -1.51 -1.48
N GLU A 156 6.00 -1.23 -1.83
CA GLU A 156 6.38 -0.16 -2.76
C GLU A 156 6.73 -0.77 -4.12
N GLN A 157 5.97 -0.45 -5.17
CA GLN A 157 6.22 -0.93 -6.53
C GLN A 157 5.46 -0.10 -7.57
N ASP A 158 5.95 -0.10 -8.80
CA ASP A 158 5.24 0.42 -9.97
C ASP A 158 4.10 -0.55 -10.31
N ILE A 159 2.86 -0.19 -9.97
CA ILE A 159 1.70 -1.08 -10.09
C ILE A 159 1.14 -1.03 -11.51
N ASP A 160 1.09 0.16 -12.11
CA ASP A 160 0.47 0.37 -13.43
C ASP A 160 1.47 0.48 -14.59
N ASN A 161 2.77 0.36 -14.32
CA ASN A 161 3.87 0.41 -15.26
C ASN A 161 4.05 1.79 -15.92
N ASP A 162 3.73 2.87 -15.21
CA ASP A 162 3.97 4.23 -15.68
C ASP A 162 5.35 4.80 -15.31
N GLY A 163 6.12 4.06 -14.51
CA GLY A 163 7.47 4.39 -14.07
C GLY A 163 7.53 5.08 -12.71
N GLU A 164 6.39 5.51 -12.15
CA GLU A 164 6.30 5.98 -10.78
C GLU A 164 6.03 4.81 -9.82
N ILE A 165 6.39 4.97 -8.55
CA ILE A 165 6.21 3.92 -7.54
C ILE A 165 5.02 4.27 -6.66
N GLU A 166 4.03 3.38 -6.62
CA GLU A 166 2.96 3.43 -5.63
C GLU A 166 3.36 2.69 -4.36
N THR A 167 2.71 3.06 -3.26
CA THR A 167 2.69 2.24 -2.05
C THR A 167 1.30 1.66 -1.84
N VAL A 168 1.21 0.36 -1.59
CA VAL A 168 -0.02 -0.28 -1.13
C VAL A 168 0.13 -0.65 0.32
N SER A 169 -0.78 -0.19 1.16
CA SER A 169 -0.90 -0.69 2.52
C SER A 169 -2.06 -1.66 2.66
N THR A 170 -1.85 -2.73 3.42
CA THR A 170 -2.90 -3.66 3.82
C THR A 170 -2.79 -3.97 5.32
N TYR A 171 -3.92 -3.91 6.03
CA TYR A 171 -4.01 -4.29 7.44
C TYR A 171 -5.39 -4.84 7.83
N GLY A 172 -5.46 -5.47 9.01
CA GLY A 172 -6.68 -6.01 9.57
C GLY A 172 -7.06 -7.41 9.06
N THR A 173 -7.88 -8.11 9.84
CA THR A 173 -8.35 -9.47 9.50
C THR A 173 -9.29 -9.47 8.29
N ALA A 174 -10.20 -8.51 8.24
CA ALA A 174 -10.87 -8.12 7.00
C ALA A 174 -10.00 -7.04 6.37
N ALA A 175 -9.20 -7.45 5.37
CA ALA A 175 -8.12 -6.64 4.84
C ALA A 175 -8.64 -5.31 4.31
N GLU A 176 -8.25 -4.22 4.97
CA GLU A 176 -8.41 -2.86 4.48
C GLU A 176 -7.18 -2.50 3.68
N THR A 177 -7.37 -2.14 2.40
CA THR A 177 -6.28 -1.84 1.48
C THR A 177 -6.39 -0.42 0.94
N ILE A 178 -5.29 0.31 1.04
CA ILE A 178 -5.15 1.69 0.61
C ILE A 178 -3.97 1.78 -0.36
N ILE A 179 -4.17 2.42 -1.50
CA ILE A 179 -3.10 2.77 -2.44
C ILE A 179 -2.69 4.22 -2.21
N TYR A 180 -1.39 4.49 -2.32
CA TYR A 180 -0.76 5.80 -2.15
C TYR A 180 0.08 6.14 -3.38
N GLU A 181 -0.05 7.36 -3.87
CA GLU A 181 0.75 7.95 -4.94
C GLU A 181 1.59 9.09 -4.34
N TRP A 182 2.91 9.04 -4.57
CA TRP A 182 3.86 9.98 -3.98
C TRP A 182 4.15 11.14 -4.94
N ASP A 183 4.21 12.36 -4.40
CA ASP A 183 4.71 13.54 -5.11
C ASP A 183 5.82 14.18 -4.26
N ILE A 184 6.95 13.48 -4.16
CA ILE A 184 8.08 13.89 -3.30
C ILE A 184 8.57 15.30 -3.69
N ALA A 185 8.62 15.60 -4.98
CA ALA A 185 9.08 16.88 -5.51
C ALA A 185 8.22 18.05 -5.02
N ASN A 186 6.89 17.89 -4.98
CA ASN A 186 5.97 18.91 -4.48
C ASN A 186 5.56 18.70 -3.01
N LYS A 187 6.22 17.79 -2.29
CA LYS A 187 5.93 17.42 -0.89
C LYS A 187 4.48 16.95 -0.68
N GLY A 188 3.92 16.27 -1.68
CA GLY A 188 2.56 15.75 -1.66
C GLY A 188 2.52 14.24 -1.54
N ILE A 189 1.39 13.76 -1.05
CA ILE A 189 0.97 12.36 -1.18
C ILE A 189 -0.53 12.34 -1.44
N SER A 190 -0.99 11.39 -2.23
CA SER A 190 -2.41 11.14 -2.38
C SER A 190 -2.73 9.69 -2.13
N PHE A 191 -3.91 9.41 -1.59
CA PHE A 191 -4.29 8.03 -1.28
C PHE A 191 -5.78 7.76 -1.49
N ALA A 192 -6.09 6.51 -1.80
CA ALA A 192 -7.46 6.05 -1.99
C ALA A 192 -7.68 4.68 -1.33
N ASN A 193 -8.80 4.56 -0.63
CA ASN A 193 -9.20 3.31 0.03
C ASN A 193 -9.96 2.43 -0.97
N LEU A 194 -9.39 1.28 -1.32
CA LEU A 194 -9.92 0.40 -2.35
C LEU A 194 -11.19 -0.32 -1.87
N ASN A 195 -11.28 -0.66 -0.59
CA ASN A 195 -12.48 -1.26 -0.01
C ASN A 195 -13.69 -0.35 -0.17
N LYS A 196 -13.53 0.95 0.10
CA LYS A 196 -14.58 1.96 -0.10
C LYS A 196 -14.96 2.10 -1.57
N ALA A 197 -14.00 2.22 -2.48
CA ALA A 197 -14.26 2.39 -3.90
C ALA A 197 -14.98 1.18 -4.52
N LEU A 198 -14.64 -0.04 -4.08
CA LEU A 198 -15.22 -1.29 -4.56
C LEU A 198 -16.48 -1.71 -3.79
N ASN A 199 -16.85 -1.01 -2.72
CA ASN A 199 -17.86 -1.44 -1.75
C ASN A 199 -17.62 -2.90 -1.30
N SER A 200 -16.38 -3.21 -0.95
CA SER A 200 -15.89 -4.54 -0.58
C SER A 200 -15.51 -4.59 0.90
N LEU A 201 -15.85 -5.69 1.58
CA LEU A 201 -15.45 -5.89 2.97
C LEU A 201 -13.95 -6.18 3.12
N SER A 202 -13.36 -6.80 2.11
CA SER A 202 -11.94 -7.16 2.11
C SER A 202 -11.38 -6.97 0.71
N VAL A 203 -10.22 -6.32 0.63
CA VAL A 203 -9.42 -6.20 -0.60
C VAL A 203 -8.01 -6.60 -0.24
N VAL A 204 -7.43 -7.53 -0.99
CA VAL A 204 -6.07 -8.02 -0.76
C VAL A 204 -5.21 -7.68 -1.96
N PHE A 205 -4.02 -7.14 -1.70
CA PHE A 205 -3.04 -6.90 -2.74
C PHE A 205 -2.22 -8.16 -3.04
N LEU A 206 -2.21 -8.56 -4.31
CA LEU A 206 -1.42 -9.66 -4.84
C LEU A 206 -0.17 -9.07 -5.51
N SER A 207 0.83 -8.71 -4.70
CA SER A 207 2.03 -7.99 -5.15
C SER A 207 2.74 -8.66 -6.33
N GLY A 208 2.88 -10.00 -6.31
CA GLY A 208 3.49 -10.76 -7.43
C GLY A 208 2.73 -10.71 -8.77
N LYS A 209 1.55 -10.08 -8.81
CA LYS A 209 0.73 -9.90 -10.02
C LYS A 209 0.34 -8.44 -10.30
N ASN A 210 0.69 -7.50 -9.42
CA ASN A 210 0.20 -6.11 -9.46
C ASN A 210 -1.34 -6.04 -9.55
N GLN A 211 -2.03 -6.86 -8.74
CA GLN A 211 -3.48 -7.01 -8.77
C GLN A 211 -4.11 -6.90 -7.39
N PHE A 212 -5.38 -6.52 -7.37
CA PHE A 212 -6.19 -6.46 -6.16
C PHE A 212 -7.32 -7.49 -6.23
N GLU A 213 -7.41 -8.37 -5.24
CA GLU A 213 -8.51 -9.31 -5.10
C GLU A 213 -9.55 -8.72 -4.14
N ALA A 214 -10.75 -8.42 -4.64
CA ALA A 214 -11.84 -7.88 -3.84
C ALA A 214 -12.91 -8.93 -3.59
N TYR A 215 -13.27 -9.12 -2.32
CA TYR A 215 -14.28 -10.08 -1.87
C TYR A 215 -15.65 -9.43 -1.76
N ILE A 216 -16.48 -9.63 -2.78
CA ILE A 216 -17.78 -8.99 -2.91
C ILE A 216 -18.88 -9.97 -2.54
N GLN A 217 -19.79 -9.54 -1.67
CA GLN A 217 -20.97 -10.31 -1.30
C GLN A 217 -22.08 -10.07 -2.33
N ASN A 218 -22.65 -11.15 -2.87
CA ASN A 218 -23.83 -11.04 -3.71
C ASN A 218 -25.11 -10.88 -2.88
N VAL A 219 -26.23 -10.57 -3.55
CA VAL A 219 -27.56 -10.38 -2.92
C VAL A 219 -28.08 -11.60 -2.14
N LYS A 220 -27.48 -12.78 -2.33
CA LYS A 220 -27.82 -14.02 -1.60
C LYS A 220 -26.86 -14.29 -0.43
N GLY A 221 -25.97 -13.36 -0.10
CA GLY A 221 -25.00 -13.48 0.98
C GLY A 221 -23.76 -14.29 0.66
N LYS A 222 -23.60 -14.80 -0.57
CA LYS A 222 -22.43 -15.58 -1.00
C LYS A 222 -21.33 -14.64 -1.50
N TYR A 223 -20.11 -14.88 -1.04
CA TYR A 223 -18.92 -14.16 -1.49
C TYR A 223 -18.39 -14.71 -2.81
N THR A 224 -17.93 -13.79 -3.66
CA THR A 224 -17.13 -14.05 -4.86
C THR A 224 -15.96 -13.10 -4.86
N SER A 225 -14.78 -13.55 -5.31
CA SER A 225 -13.68 -12.64 -5.56
C SER A 225 -13.69 -12.13 -7.01
N ILE A 226 -13.30 -10.87 -7.18
CA ILE A 226 -13.03 -10.26 -8.49
C ILE A 226 -11.63 -9.66 -8.42
N LEU A 227 -10.81 -9.96 -9.43
CA LEU A 227 -9.49 -9.36 -9.58
C LEU A 227 -9.61 -8.00 -10.27
N TYR A 228 -8.84 -7.03 -9.81
CA TYR A 228 -8.74 -5.71 -10.39
C TYR A 228 -7.27 -5.36 -10.67
N LYS A 229 -7.03 -4.69 -11.79
CA LYS A 229 -5.80 -3.94 -12.06
C LYS A 229 -6.02 -2.46 -11.75
N TYR A 230 -4.98 -1.83 -11.23
CA TYR A 230 -4.92 -0.38 -11.09
C TYR A 230 -4.20 0.21 -12.30
N GLU A 231 -4.71 1.33 -12.82
CA GLU A 231 -4.01 2.15 -13.81
C GLU A 231 -4.53 3.59 -13.73
N LYS A 232 -3.64 4.54 -13.41
CA LYS A 232 -3.86 5.99 -13.40
C LYS A 232 -5.13 6.43 -12.68
N GLY A 233 -5.26 6.01 -11.43
CA GLY A 233 -6.39 6.35 -10.57
C GLY A 233 -7.67 5.56 -10.83
N MET A 234 -7.61 4.51 -11.65
CA MET A 234 -8.75 3.69 -12.06
C MET A 234 -8.53 2.22 -11.74
N LEU A 235 -9.61 1.51 -11.39
CA LEU A 235 -9.62 0.06 -11.23
C LEU A 235 -10.37 -0.60 -12.39
N TYR A 236 -9.71 -1.59 -12.98
CA TYR A 236 -10.18 -2.39 -14.12
C TYR A 236 -10.38 -3.83 -13.66
N PRO A 237 -11.61 -4.36 -13.64
CA PRO A 237 -11.82 -5.76 -13.33
C PRO A 237 -11.21 -6.65 -14.42
N GLU A 238 -10.54 -7.71 -14.01
CA GLU A 238 -10.07 -8.76 -14.91
C GLU A 238 -11.18 -9.79 -15.17
N LYS A 239 -11.10 -10.43 -16.34
CA LYS A 239 -12.05 -11.44 -16.81
C LYS A 239 -11.58 -12.85 -16.48
#